data_AF-A0A2V8MHS6-F1
#
_entry.id   AF-A0A2V8MHS6-F1
#
_cell.length_a   1.000
_cell.length_b   1.000
_cell.length_c   1.000
_cell.angle_alpha   90.00
_cell.angle_beta   90.00
_cell.angle_gamma   90.00
#
_symmetry.space_group_name_H-M   'P 1'
#
loop_
_entity.id
_entity.type
_entity.pdbx_description
1 polymer ?
#
loop_
_entity_poly.entity_id
_entity_poly.type
_entity_poly.pdbx_seq_one_letter_code
_entity_poly.pdbx_strand_id
1 'polypeptide(L)'
;MENNPPTLQHSNTPSPTLIERIIEASARNKFLIFIFAIVGIAAGIYGLVHTPLDAIPDLSDVQVIVYTDWEGRSPDLIEDQITYPISTVFIAAPKVKFVRGESMFGKSFVYVIFQDG
;
A
#
# COMPACT_ATOMS: atom_id res chain seq x y z
N MET A 1 32.79 53.47 52.84
CA MET A 1 31.45 52.86 52.75
C MET A 1 31.18 52.69 51.26
N GLU A 2 31.92 51.80 50.60
CA GLU A 2 31.56 50.37 50.44
C GLU A 2 30.20 50.24 49.77
N ASN A 3 30.17 50.10 48.44
CA ASN A 3 29.06 49.45 47.73
C ASN A 3 29.64 48.82 46.45
N ASN A 4 30.08 47.57 46.62
CA ASN A 4 30.49 46.60 45.61
C ASN A 4 29.39 46.42 44.54
N PRO A 5 29.70 46.23 43.24
CA PRO A 5 28.69 45.94 42.23
C PRO A 5 27.95 44.61 42.52
N PRO A 6 26.65 44.51 42.19
CA PRO A 6 25.92 43.25 42.31
C PRO A 6 26.52 42.22 41.35
N THR A 7 27.06 41.15 41.93
CA THR A 7 27.47 39.94 41.22
C THR A 7 26.22 39.25 40.69
N LEU A 8 25.97 39.39 39.37
CA LEU A 8 24.93 38.62 38.69
C LEU A 8 25.39 37.17 38.56
N GLN A 9 25.23 36.39 39.62
CA GLN A 9 25.31 34.94 39.58
C GLN A 9 24.01 34.39 39.00
N HIS A 10 24.00 34.07 37.71
CA HIS A 10 22.95 33.27 37.11
C HIS A 10 23.56 31.95 36.63
N SER A 11 23.75 31.01 37.55
CA SER A 11 24.13 29.63 37.24
C SER A 11 22.91 28.85 36.75
N ASN A 12 22.44 29.18 35.56
CA ASN A 12 21.48 28.34 34.85
C ASN A 12 22.25 27.38 33.96
N THR A 13 22.70 26.25 34.51
CA THR A 13 23.03 25.09 33.69
C THR A 13 21.70 24.47 33.23
N PRO A 14 21.34 24.56 31.93
CA PRO A 14 20.13 23.91 31.45
C PRO A 14 20.25 22.40 31.67
N SER A 15 19.18 21.77 32.16
CA SER A 15 19.10 20.31 32.28
C SER A 15 19.22 19.69 30.88
N PRO A 16 19.97 18.59 30.70
CA PRO A 16 20.24 18.07 29.38
C PRO A 16 18.95 17.67 28.67
N THR A 17 18.80 18.14 27.44
CA THR A 17 17.60 17.89 26.63
C THR A 17 17.53 16.42 26.22
N LEU A 18 16.34 15.94 25.82
CA LEU A 18 16.16 14.54 25.38
C LEU A 18 17.11 14.18 24.23
N ILE A 19 17.33 15.11 23.31
CA ILE A 19 18.24 14.95 22.16
C ILE A 19 19.69 14.80 22.64
N GLU A 20 20.14 15.67 23.55
CA GLU A 20 21.49 15.57 24.14
C GLU A 20 21.71 14.23 24.82
N ARG A 21 20.71 13.73 25.57
CA ARG A 21 20.80 12.41 26.23
C ARG A 21 20.93 11.26 25.23
N ILE A 22 20.21 11.32 24.09
CA ILE A 22 20.31 10.30 23.03
C ILE A 22 21.67 10.37 22.33
N ILE A 23 22.20 11.57 22.08
CA ILE A 23 23.52 11.76 21.48
C ILE A 23 24.60 11.24 22.41
N GLU A 24 24.57 11.60 23.69
CA GLU A 24 25.52 11.10 24.70
C GLU A 24 25.45 9.58 24.84
N ALA A 25 24.25 9.00 24.88
CA ALA A 25 24.08 7.55 24.92
C ALA A 25 24.65 6.88 23.65
N SER A 26 24.42 7.47 22.48
CA SER A 26 24.95 6.97 21.20
C SER A 26 26.48 7.06 21.15
N ALA A 27 27.06 8.17 21.61
CA ALA A 27 28.50 8.39 21.64
C ALA A 27 29.21 7.47 22.66
N ARG A 28 28.56 7.22 23.80
CA ARG A 28 29.05 6.28 24.84
C ARG A 28 29.07 4.84 24.32
N ASN A 29 28.03 4.44 23.59
CA ASN A 29 27.82 3.07 23.11
C ASN A 29 28.12 2.92 21.61
N LYS A 30 29.17 3.58 21.13
CA LYS A 30 29.60 3.58 19.72
C LYS A 30 29.71 2.18 19.09
N PHE A 31 30.13 1.15 19.83
CA PHE A 31 30.15 -0.23 19.33
C PHE A 31 28.74 -0.77 18.96
N LEU A 32 27.74 -0.52 19.81
CA LEU A 32 26.35 -0.91 19.52
C LEU A 32 25.79 -0.14 18.33
N ILE A 33 26.10 1.15 18.21
CA ILE A 33 25.71 1.96 17.05
C ILE A 33 26.28 1.38 15.76
N PHE A 34 27.55 0.96 15.75
CA PHE A 34 28.15 0.30 14.58
C PHE A 34 27.47 -1.03 14.24
N ILE A 35 27.12 -1.85 15.24
CA ILE A 35 26.36 -3.09 15.00
C ILE A 35 25.01 -2.76 14.35
N PHE A 36 24.25 -1.81 14.90
CA PHE A 36 22.96 -1.42 14.33
C PHE A 36 23.11 -0.88 12.91
N ALA A 37 24.16 -0.11 12.64
CA ALA A 37 24.45 0.38 11.29
C ALA A 37 24.74 -0.76 10.31
N ILE A 38 25.58 -1.73 10.69
CA ILE A 38 25.90 -2.90 9.87
C ILE A 38 24.64 -3.74 9.61
N VAL A 39 23.84 -3.99 10.64
CA VAL A 39 22.58 -4.73 10.51
C VAL A 39 21.61 -3.98 9.59
N GLY A 40 21.50 -2.65 9.72
CA GLY A 40 20.68 -1.83 8.84
C GLY A 40 21.13 -1.89 7.38
N ILE A 41 22.44 -1.84 7.13
CA ILE A 41 23.01 -2.00 5.77
C ILE A 41 22.72 -3.40 5.23
N ALA A 42 22.97 -4.45 6.02
CA ALA A 42 22.73 -5.83 5.62
C ALA A 42 21.25 -6.07 5.31
N ALA A 43 20.34 -5.54 6.13
CA ALA A 43 18.90 -5.60 5.89
C ALA A 43 18.49 -4.83 4.63
N GLY A 44 19.11 -3.66 4.38
CA GLY A 44 18.90 -2.89 3.17
C GLY A 44 19.36 -3.62 1.91
N ILE A 45 20.55 -4.24 1.94
CA ILE A 45 21.07 -5.08 0.83
C ILE A 45 20.17 -6.29 0.62
N TYR A 46 19.75 -6.96 1.70
CA TYR A 46 18.82 -8.08 1.62
C TYR A 46 17.51 -7.65 0.95
N GLY A 47 16.94 -6.53 1.37
CA GLY A 47 15.75 -5.95 0.74
C GLY A 47 15.98 -5.62 -0.74
N LEU A 48 17.09 -4.98 -1.09
CA LEU A 48 17.41 -4.63 -2.47
C LEU A 48 17.50 -5.85 -3.38
N VAL A 49 18.09 -6.96 -2.90
CA VAL A 49 18.26 -8.19 -3.68
C VAL A 49 16.98 -9.01 -3.77
N HIS A 50 16.12 -8.97 -2.74
CA HIS A 50 14.92 -9.83 -2.64
C HIS A 50 13.61 -9.11 -2.96
N THR A 51 13.62 -7.79 -3.16
CA THR A 51 12.41 -7.06 -3.56
C THR A 51 12.10 -7.38 -5.02
N PRO A 52 10.88 -7.87 -5.33
CA PRO A 52 10.49 -8.11 -6.71
C PRO A 52 10.49 -6.79 -7.48
N LEU A 53 11.19 -6.77 -8.60
CA LEU A 53 11.23 -5.62 -9.49
C LEU A 53 10.21 -5.83 -10.61
N ASP A 54 9.26 -4.90 -10.73
CA ASP A 54 8.39 -4.79 -11.90
C ASP A 54 8.85 -3.60 -12.76
N ALA A 55 8.70 -3.71 -14.08
CA ALA A 55 9.08 -2.68 -15.02
C ALA A 55 8.10 -1.49 -15.02
N ILE A 56 6.85 -1.72 -14.64
CA ILE A 56 5.75 -0.74 -14.68
C ILE A 56 4.88 -0.97 -13.44
N PRO A 57 4.30 0.09 -12.83
CA PRO A 57 3.27 -0.09 -11.82
C PRO A 57 2.06 -0.84 -12.40
N ASP A 58 1.34 -1.59 -11.55
CA ASP A 58 0.05 -2.16 -11.95
C ASP A 58 -0.95 -1.02 -12.17
N LEU A 59 -1.45 -0.92 -13.41
CA LEU A 59 -2.41 0.09 -13.86
C LEU A 59 -3.75 -0.54 -14.25
N SER A 60 -3.91 -1.84 -13.99
CA SER A 60 -5.10 -2.59 -14.39
C SER A 60 -6.27 -2.26 -13.47
N ASP A 61 -7.46 -2.08 -14.05
CA ASP A 61 -8.69 -1.98 -13.24
C ASP A 61 -8.91 -3.31 -12.47
N VAL A 62 -9.48 -3.21 -11.27
CA VAL A 62 -9.94 -4.39 -10.53
C VAL A 62 -11.15 -4.97 -11.25
N GLN A 63 -11.00 -6.15 -11.85
CA GLN A 63 -12.07 -6.80 -12.61
C GLN A 63 -12.24 -8.27 -12.22
N VAL A 64 -13.49 -8.73 -12.25
CA VAL A 64 -13.87 -10.14 -12.13
C VAL A 64 -14.60 -10.56 -13.40
N ILE A 65 -14.21 -11.69 -13.98
CA ILE A 65 -14.83 -12.24 -15.18
C ILE A 65 -15.63 -13.48 -14.80
N VAL A 66 -16.92 -13.47 -15.09
CA VAL A 66 -17.80 -14.64 -14.99
C VAL A 66 -17.92 -15.26 -16.38
N TYR A 67 -17.32 -16.44 -16.55
CA TYR A 67 -17.41 -17.22 -17.77
C TYR A 67 -18.45 -18.34 -17.58
N THR A 68 -19.35 -18.47 -18.56
CA THR A 68 -20.34 -19.56 -18.59
C THR A 68 -20.35 -20.21 -19.97
N ASP A 69 -20.39 -21.55 -19.99
CA ASP A 69 -20.42 -22.36 -21.19
C ASP A 69 -21.80 -23.05 -21.34
N TRP A 70 -22.42 -22.92 -22.51
CA TRP A 70 -23.68 -23.56 -22.86
C TRP A 70 -23.76 -23.94 -24.34
N GLU A 71 -23.03 -24.98 -24.72
CA GLU A 71 -22.85 -25.41 -26.10
C GLU A 71 -24.16 -25.59 -26.89
N GLY A 72 -24.10 -25.27 -28.19
CA GLY A 72 -25.21 -25.46 -29.12
C GLY A 72 -26.33 -24.42 -29.02
N ARG A 73 -26.18 -23.37 -28.19
CA ARG A 73 -27.15 -22.28 -28.07
C ARG A 73 -26.76 -21.06 -28.89
N SER A 74 -27.78 -20.42 -29.46
CA SER A 74 -27.62 -19.16 -30.17
C SER A 74 -27.21 -18.03 -29.21
N PRO A 75 -26.48 -17.01 -29.70
CA PRO A 75 -26.13 -15.84 -28.90
C PRO A 75 -27.34 -15.17 -28.23
N ASP A 76 -28.48 -15.08 -28.93
CA ASP A 76 -29.70 -14.47 -28.38
C ASP A 76 -30.22 -15.22 -27.13
N LEU A 77 -30.22 -16.56 -27.18
CA LEU A 77 -30.67 -17.35 -26.04
C LEU A 77 -29.70 -17.25 -24.87
N ILE A 78 -28.41 -17.15 -25.15
CA ILE A 78 -27.37 -16.95 -24.13
C ILE A 78 -27.50 -15.56 -23.49
N GLU A 79 -27.79 -14.54 -24.29
CA GLU A 79 -28.06 -13.20 -23.78
C GLU A 79 -29.23 -13.21 -22.81
N ASP A 80 -30.38 -13.72 -23.25
CA ASP A 80 -31.63 -13.68 -22.48
C ASP A 80 -31.58 -14.54 -21.21
N GLN A 81 -30.91 -15.69 -21.26
CA GLN A 81 -30.95 -16.69 -20.18
C GLN A 81 -29.74 -16.65 -19.24
N ILE A 82 -28.60 -16.13 -19.69
CA ILE A 82 -27.35 -16.15 -18.94
C ILE A 82 -26.79 -14.74 -18.76
N THR A 83 -26.37 -14.10 -19.86
CA THR A 83 -25.60 -12.86 -19.80
C THR A 83 -26.39 -11.71 -19.20
N TYR A 84 -27.63 -11.50 -19.63
CA TYR A 84 -28.47 -10.39 -19.17
C TYR A 84 -28.85 -10.53 -17.68
N PRO A 85 -29.35 -11.69 -17.19
CA PRO A 85 -29.62 -11.89 -15.77
C PRO A 85 -28.39 -11.69 -14.88
N ILE A 86 -27.23 -12.22 -15.29
CA ILE A 86 -25.99 -12.08 -14.52
C ILE A 86 -25.54 -10.61 -14.49
N SER A 87 -25.51 -9.96 -15.65
CA SER A 87 -25.05 -8.57 -15.77
C SER A 87 -25.92 -7.61 -14.96
N THR A 88 -27.24 -7.75 -15.02
CA THR A 88 -28.18 -6.89 -14.27
C THR A 88 -28.06 -7.04 -12.76
N VAL A 89 -27.78 -8.25 -12.26
CA VAL A 89 -27.51 -8.45 -10.82
C VAL A 89 -26.21 -7.74 -10.41
N PHE A 90 -25.14 -7.86 -11.18
CA PHE A 90 -23.87 -7.21 -10.85
C PHE A 90 -23.89 -5.69 -10.94
N ILE A 91 -24.75 -5.10 -11.78
CA ILE A 91 -24.91 -3.63 -11.82
C ILE A 91 -25.35 -3.06 -10.46
N ALA A 92 -26.14 -3.82 -9.69
CA ALA A 92 -26.59 -3.41 -8.35
C ALA A 92 -25.60 -3.76 -7.22
N ALA A 93 -24.51 -4.46 -7.52
CA ALA A 93 -23.55 -4.89 -6.51
C ALA A 93 -22.70 -3.72 -5.99
N PRO A 94 -22.30 -3.74 -4.70
CA PRO A 94 -21.52 -2.65 -4.11
C PRO A 94 -20.14 -2.51 -4.78
N LYS A 95 -19.68 -1.26 -4.91
CA LYS A 95 -18.38 -0.90 -5.48
C LYS A 95 -18.19 -1.29 -6.95
N VAL A 96 -19.24 -1.66 -7.68
CA VAL A 96 -19.17 -1.86 -9.13
C VAL A 96 -19.15 -0.49 -9.81
N LYS A 97 -18.22 -0.32 -10.75
CA LYS A 97 -18.07 0.86 -11.61
C LYS A 97 -18.93 0.71 -12.86
N PHE A 98 -18.81 -0.41 -13.55
CA PHE A 98 -19.67 -0.81 -14.66
C PHE A 98 -19.55 -2.32 -14.93
N VAL A 99 -20.50 -2.85 -15.68
CA VAL A 99 -20.54 -4.26 -16.10
C VAL A 99 -20.60 -4.31 -17.63
N ARG A 100 -19.85 -5.25 -18.24
CA ARG A 100 -19.90 -5.53 -19.67
C ARG A 100 -20.24 -7.00 -19.88
N GLY A 101 -21.30 -7.29 -20.60
CA GLY A 101 -21.67 -8.64 -21.01
C GLY A 101 -21.31 -8.89 -22.48
N GLU A 102 -20.90 -10.10 -22.80
CA GLU A 102 -20.66 -10.58 -24.16
C GLU A 102 -21.26 -11.98 -24.32
N SER A 103 -22.13 -12.13 -25.32
CA SER A 103 -22.82 -13.38 -25.64
C SER A 103 -22.36 -13.87 -27.00
N MET A 104 -21.77 -15.07 -27.03
CA MET A 104 -21.30 -15.75 -28.24
C MET A 104 -22.03 -17.09 -28.40
N PHE A 105 -21.87 -17.74 -29.54
CA PHE A 105 -22.40 -19.09 -29.72
C PHE A 105 -21.80 -20.04 -28.67
N GLY A 106 -22.68 -20.60 -27.84
CA GLY A 106 -22.30 -21.51 -26.77
C GLY A 106 -21.59 -20.89 -25.56
N LYS A 107 -21.34 -19.57 -25.49
CA LYS A 107 -20.49 -18.95 -24.45
C LYS A 107 -20.99 -17.58 -23.99
N SER A 108 -20.80 -17.29 -22.71
CA SER A 108 -21.08 -15.99 -22.08
C SER A 108 -19.86 -15.51 -21.29
N PHE A 109 -19.54 -14.23 -21.44
CA PHE A 109 -18.54 -13.52 -20.63
C PHE A 109 -19.18 -12.29 -19.99
N VAL A 110 -19.15 -12.21 -18.65
CA VAL A 110 -19.56 -11.02 -17.92
C VAL A 110 -18.37 -10.44 -17.16
N TYR A 111 -17.95 -9.26 -17.57
CA TYR A 111 -16.86 -8.49 -16.95
C TYR A 111 -17.45 -7.52 -15.94
N VAL A 112 -17.12 -7.70 -14.67
CA VAL A 112 -17.52 -6.81 -13.56
C VAL A 112 -16.31 -5.98 -13.17
N ILE A 113 -16.36 -4.68 -13.46
CA ILE A 113 -15.27 -3.74 -13.16
C ILE A 113 -15.64 -3.01 -11.86
N PHE A 114 -14.73 -3.02 -10.90
CA PHE A 114 -14.91 -2.38 -9.61
C PHE A 114 -14.34 -0.96 -9.60
N GLN A 115 -14.77 -0.17 -8.63
CA GLN A 115 -14.16 1.11 -8.31
C GLN A 115 -12.75 0.88 -7.78
N ASP A 116 -11.84 1.81 -8.10
CA ASP A 116 -10.49 1.82 -7.57
C ASP A 116 -10.52 1.95 -6.04
N GLY A 117 -9.60 1.26 -5.38
CA GLY A 117 -9.46 1.23 -3.91
C GLY A 117 -8.77 2.47 -3.36
#